data_AF-A0AAF0RP53-F1
#
_entry.id   AF-A0AAF0RP53-F1
#
_cell.length_a   1.000
_cell.length_b   1.000
_cell.length_c   1.000
_cell.angle_alpha   90.00
_cell.angle_beta   90.00
_cell.angle_gamma   90.00
#
_symmetry.space_group_name_H-M   'P 1'
#
loop_
_entity.id
_entity.type
_entity.pdbx_description
1 polymer ?
#
loop_
_entity_poly.entity_id
_entity_poly.type
_entity_poly.pdbx_seq_one_letter_code
_entity_poly.pdbx_strand_id
1 'polypeptide(L)'
;MPLSSSTDDVAALLAACSNQFGKLLLTNGSRRAVLAIQAFTDRPTERRWSRARDYFVAWDGERYTLERAVAVFSSWDGLAVPTREQVLHALRVVTR
;
A
#
# COMPACT_ATOMS: atom_id res chain seq x y z
N MET A 1 19.30 -17.24 8.58
CA MET A 1 18.33 -16.91 7.51
C MET A 1 17.77 -15.53 7.84
N PRO A 2 18.17 -14.43 7.16
CA PRO A 2 17.75 -13.10 7.58
C PRO A 2 16.30 -12.86 7.15
N LEU A 3 15.42 -12.66 8.14
CA LEU A 3 14.03 -12.18 8.00
C LEU A 3 13.99 -10.70 7.60
N SER A 4 14.62 -10.35 6.49
CA SER A 4 14.72 -8.95 6.01
C SER A 4 13.81 -8.68 4.80
N SER A 5 12.74 -9.47 4.60
CA SER A 5 11.91 -9.40 3.39
C SER A 5 10.64 -8.53 3.52
N SER A 6 10.39 -7.87 4.64
CA SER A 6 9.11 -7.15 4.82
C SER A 6 9.13 -5.75 4.18
N THR A 7 10.19 -5.00 4.47
CA THR A 7 10.22 -3.55 4.24
C THR A 7 10.65 -3.20 2.82
N ASP A 8 11.58 -3.99 2.26
CA ASP A 8 12.02 -3.88 0.88
C ASP A 8 10.92 -4.30 -0.10
N ASP A 9 10.10 -5.31 0.25
CA ASP A 9 8.96 -5.75 -0.55
C ASP A 9 7.90 -4.64 -0.67
N VAL A 10 7.57 -3.93 0.42
CA VAL A 10 6.57 -2.84 0.38
C VAL A 10 7.07 -1.67 -0.46
N ALA A 11 8.34 -1.29 -0.32
CA ALA A 11 8.92 -0.21 -1.12
C ALA A 11 8.97 -0.58 -2.61
N ALA A 12 9.35 -1.82 -2.93
CA ALA A 12 9.38 -2.33 -4.30
C ALA A 12 7.97 -2.42 -4.91
N LEU A 13 6.99 -2.90 -4.15
CA LEU A 13 5.59 -2.95 -4.59
C LEU A 13 5.04 -1.54 -4.84
N LEU A 14 5.26 -0.59 -3.93
CA LEU A 14 4.80 0.79 -4.14
C LEU A 14 5.52 1.48 -5.31
N ALA A 15 6.80 1.18 -5.53
CA ALA A 15 7.53 1.65 -6.71
C ALA A 15 6.97 1.04 -8.01
N ALA A 16 6.54 -0.22 -7.99
CA ALA A 16 5.88 -0.87 -9.12
C ALA A 16 4.51 -0.22 -9.43
N CYS A 17 3.66 0.03 -8.42
CA CYS A 17 2.42 0.81 -8.60
C CYS A 17 2.69 2.19 -9.22
N SER A 18 3.80 2.81 -8.81
CA SER A 18 4.18 4.15 -9.27
C SER A 18 4.68 4.18 -10.71
N ASN A 19 5.23 3.08 -11.23
CA ASN A 19 5.78 2.98 -12.58
C ASN A 19 4.68 2.79 -13.65
N GLN A 20 3.54 2.17 -13.31
CA GLN A 20 2.47 1.85 -14.26
C GLN A 20 1.68 3.09 -14.75
N PHE A 21 1.83 4.24 -14.09
CA PHE A 21 1.09 5.48 -14.40
C PHE A 21 1.94 6.57 -15.06
N GLY A 22 3.15 6.21 -15.52
CA GLY A 22 4.15 7.17 -15.99
C GLY A 22 4.80 7.84 -14.79
N LYS A 23 6.14 7.81 -14.76
CA LYS A 23 7.04 8.33 -13.71
C LYS A 23 6.28 9.24 -12.73
N LEU A 24 5.82 8.66 -11.63
CA LEU A 24 5.59 9.41 -10.40
C LEU A 24 6.96 10.00 -10.08
N LEU A 25 7.23 11.20 -10.63
CA LEU A 25 8.25 12.10 -10.15
C LEU A 25 8.12 12.02 -8.65
N LEU A 26 9.19 11.56 -8.01
CA LEU A 26 9.36 11.42 -6.57
C LEU A 26 9.03 12.75 -5.89
N THR A 27 7.75 13.06 -5.84
CA THR A 27 7.19 14.20 -5.15
C THR A 27 7.14 13.77 -3.69
N ASN A 28 7.30 14.73 -2.79
CA ASN A 28 7.28 14.48 -1.35
C ASN A 28 6.03 13.70 -0.88
N GLY A 29 4.94 13.69 -1.68
CA GLY A 29 3.74 12.88 -1.47
C GLY A 29 3.97 11.37 -1.58
N SER A 30 4.63 10.89 -2.64
CA SER A 30 4.95 9.47 -2.84
C SER A 30 5.81 8.88 -1.71
N ARG A 31 6.81 9.64 -1.24
CA ARG A 31 7.68 9.20 -0.14
C ARG A 31 6.92 9.13 1.19
N ARG A 32 6.01 10.07 1.45
CA ARG A 32 5.14 10.05 2.63
C ARG A 32 4.16 8.88 2.60
N ALA A 33 3.63 8.54 1.42
CA ALA A 33 2.78 7.37 1.24
C ALA A 33 3.53 6.08 1.58
N VAL A 34 4.73 5.89 1.05
CA VAL A 34 5.58 4.73 1.35
C VAL A 34 5.85 4.62 2.85
N LEU A 35 6.25 5.71 3.50
CA LEU A 35 6.53 5.71 4.94
C LEU A 35 5.29 5.42 5.79
N ALA A 36 4.12 5.92 5.42
CA ALA A 36 2.88 5.67 6.14
C ALA A 36 2.42 4.22 6.00
N ILE A 37 2.50 3.66 4.78
CA ILE A 37 2.16 2.27 4.50
C ILE A 37 3.16 1.34 5.19
N GLN A 38 4.46 1.63 5.14
CA GLN A 38 5.49 0.89 5.87
C GLN A 38 5.24 0.90 7.38
N ALA A 39 5.00 2.08 7.95
CA ALA A 39 4.71 2.19 9.38
C ALA A 39 3.49 1.36 9.77
N PHE A 40 2.46 1.34 8.92
CA PHE A 40 1.27 0.51 9.11
C PHE A 40 1.61 -0.99 9.01
N THR A 41 2.36 -1.43 7.99
CA THR A 41 2.72 -2.84 7.83
C THR A 41 3.60 -3.34 8.97
N ASP A 42 4.46 -2.50 9.54
CA ASP A 42 5.29 -2.86 10.67
C ASP A 42 4.47 -3.07 11.95
N ARG A 43 3.42 -2.26 12.13
CA ARG A 43 2.50 -2.34 13.27
C ARG A 43 1.10 -1.86 12.86
N PRO A 44 0.18 -2.77 12.51
CA PRO A 44 -1.16 -2.44 12.05
C PRO A 44 -1.98 -1.90 13.22
N THR A 45 -2.07 -0.57 13.30
CA THR A 45 -2.89 0.14 14.29
C THR A 45 -3.80 1.12 13.58
N GLU A 46 -4.92 1.45 14.20
CA GLU A 46 -5.93 2.35 13.62
C GLU A 46 -5.38 3.72 13.26
N ARG A 47 -4.55 4.29 14.15
CA ARG A 47 -3.86 5.56 13.90
C ARG A 47 -2.97 5.52 12.66
N ARG A 48 -2.31 4.39 12.38
CA ARG A 48 -1.43 4.25 11.22
C ARG A 48 -2.23 3.96 9.96
N TRP A 49 -3.28 3.16 10.06
CA TRP A 49 -4.21 2.93 8.96
C TRP A 49 -4.87 4.23 8.51
N SER A 50 -5.39 5.04 9.43
CA SER A 50 -5.97 6.35 9.12
C SER A 50 -5.01 7.29 8.42
N ARG A 51 -3.68 7.14 8.61
CA ARG A 51 -2.67 7.92 7.88
C ARG A 51 -2.35 7.35 6.51
N ALA A 52 -2.54 6.05 6.31
CA ALA A 52 -2.16 5.34 5.09
C ALA A 52 -3.32 5.19 4.09
N ARG A 53 -4.56 5.08 4.57
CA ARG A 53 -5.75 4.67 3.80
C ARG A 53 -6.12 5.61 2.65
N ASP A 54 -5.83 6.90 2.82
CA ASP A 54 -6.17 7.96 1.85
C ASP A 54 -5.14 8.10 0.72
N TYR A 55 -4.00 7.38 0.81
CA TYR A 55 -3.02 7.39 -0.27
C TYR A 55 -3.54 6.67 -1.50
N PHE A 56 -3.17 7.18 -2.67
CA PHE A 56 -3.59 6.59 -3.92
C PHE A 56 -2.60 5.54 -4.41
N VAL A 57 -3.14 4.39 -4.79
CA VAL A 57 -2.49 3.33 -5.56
C VAL A 57 -3.26 3.17 -6.85
N ALA A 58 -2.66 2.57 -7.86
CA ALA A 58 -3.22 2.65 -9.19
C ALA A 58 -2.98 1.33 -9.93
N TRP A 59 -4.03 0.82 -10.58
CA TRP A 59 -4.10 -0.51 -11.20
C TRP A 59 -4.88 -0.40 -12.51
N ASP A 60 -4.35 -0.98 -13.60
CA ASP A 60 -5.00 -1.03 -14.92
C ASP A 60 -5.53 0.33 -15.44
N GLY A 61 -4.74 1.41 -15.24
CA GLY A 61 -5.14 2.76 -15.64
C GLY A 61 -6.14 3.46 -14.72
N GLU A 62 -6.64 2.78 -13.68
CA GLU A 62 -7.54 3.34 -12.68
C GLU A 62 -6.82 3.69 -11.37
N ARG A 63 -7.33 4.72 -10.68
CA ARG A 63 -6.76 5.23 -9.43
C ARG A 63 -7.67 4.88 -8.25
N TYR A 64 -7.11 4.14 -7.30
CA TYR A 64 -7.77 3.69 -6.08
C TYR A 64 -7.15 4.36 -4.86
N THR A 65 -7.93 4.66 -3.83
CA THR A 65 -7.33 4.87 -2.50
C THR A 65 -6.83 3.52 -1.99
N LEU A 66 -5.84 3.51 -1.10
CA LEU A 66 -5.32 2.29 -0.49
C LEU A 66 -6.44 1.55 0.22
N GLU A 67 -7.33 2.29 0.89
CA GLU A 67 -8.55 1.72 1.48
C GLU A 67 -9.38 0.95 0.46
N ARG A 68 -9.67 1.58 -0.67
CA ARG A 68 -10.50 0.98 -1.72
C ARG A 68 -9.79 -0.19 -2.38
N ALA A 69 -8.47 -0.11 -2.60
CA ALA A 69 -7.69 -1.22 -3.12
C ALA A 69 -7.74 -2.42 -2.16
N VAL A 70 -7.64 -2.19 -0.85
CA VAL A 70 -7.75 -3.26 0.14
C VAL A 70 -9.17 -3.84 0.18
N ALA A 71 -10.20 -3.01 0.08
CA ALA A 71 -11.58 -3.47 0.04
C ALA A 71 -11.93 -4.27 -1.22
N VAL A 72 -11.34 -3.92 -2.37
CA VAL A 72 -11.61 -4.57 -3.66
C VAL A 72 -10.77 -5.82 -3.85
N PHE A 73 -9.50 -5.78 -3.48
CA PHE A 73 -8.53 -6.83 -3.80
C PHE A 73 -8.17 -7.72 -2.61
N SER A 74 -8.80 -7.58 -1.45
CA SER A 74 -8.56 -8.46 -0.30
C SER A 74 -9.87 -8.87 0.39
N SER A 75 -9.79 -9.80 1.34
CA SER A 75 -10.93 -10.23 2.16
C SER A 75 -11.31 -9.24 3.28
N TRP A 76 -10.86 -8.00 3.20
CA TRP A 76 -11.14 -6.99 4.22
C TRP A 76 -12.61 -6.54 4.14
N ASP A 77 -13.31 -6.60 5.28
CA ASP A 77 -14.74 -6.33 5.40
C ASP A 77 -15.07 -4.84 5.63
N GLY A 78 -14.06 -3.98 5.75
CA GLY A 78 -14.24 -2.54 5.97
C GLY A 78 -14.65 -2.15 7.39
N LEU A 79 -14.79 -3.12 8.32
CA LEU A 79 -15.32 -2.87 9.67
C LEU A 79 -14.21 -2.53 10.69
N ALA A 80 -12.98 -2.95 10.41
CA ALA A 80 -11.85 -2.76 11.31
C ALA A 80 -10.57 -2.35 10.55
N VAL A 81 -9.49 -2.16 11.28
CA VAL A 81 -8.15 -1.98 10.69
C VAL A 81 -7.78 -3.25 9.92
N PRO A 82 -7.43 -3.16 8.62
CA PRO A 82 -7.02 -4.34 7.87
C PRO A 82 -5.77 -4.97 8.47
N THR A 83 -5.55 -6.24 8.21
CA THR A 83 -4.30 -6.89 8.59
C THR A 83 -3.17 -6.48 7.64
N ARG A 84 -1.92 -6.64 8.08
CA ARG A 84 -0.75 -6.46 7.22
C ARG A 84 -0.85 -7.30 5.95
N GLU A 85 -1.33 -8.53 6.06
CA GLU A 85 -1.45 -9.47 4.94
C GLU A 85 -2.48 -9.02 3.91
N GLN A 86 -3.61 -8.47 4.34
CA GLN A 86 -4.63 -7.91 3.44
C GLN A 86 -4.08 -6.73 2.63
N VAL A 87 -3.33 -5.84 3.28
CA VAL A 87 -2.70 -4.69 2.59
C VAL A 87 -1.61 -5.14 1.63
N LEU A 88 -0.75 -6.07 2.03
CA LEU A 88 0.28 -6.63 1.14
C LEU A 88 -0.33 -7.37 -0.05
N HIS A 89 -1.42 -8.11 0.16
CA HIS A 89 -2.11 -8.81 -0.91
C HIS A 89 -2.71 -7.82 -1.92
N ALA A 90 -3.43 -6.81 -1.45
CA ALA A 90 -3.97 -5.77 -2.32
C ALA A 90 -2.87 -5.04 -3.12
N LEU A 91 -1.76 -4.69 -2.47
CA LEU A 91 -0.62 -4.08 -3.16
C LEU A 91 -0.05 -5.02 -4.24
N ARG A 92 0.13 -6.31 -3.95
CA ARG A 92 0.60 -7.30 -4.94
C ARG A 92 -0.31 -7.41 -6.16
N VAL A 93 -1.62 -7.35 -5.96
CA VAL A 93 -2.60 -7.38 -7.05
C VAL A 93 -2.50 -6.10 -7.88
N VAL A 94 -2.41 -4.95 -7.22
CA VAL A 94 -2.29 -3.63 -7.88
C VAL A 94 -0.98 -3.46 -8.65
N THR A 95 0.09 -4.16 -8.26
CA THR A 95 1.41 -4.08 -8.93
C THR A 95 1.63 -5.05 -10.08
N ARG A 96 0.73 -6.02 -10.28
CA ARG A 96 0.83 -7.04 -11.33
C ARG A 96 0.31 -6.49 -12.65
#